data_AF-A0AA97EQF9-F1
#
_entry.id   AF-A0AA97EQF9-F1
#
_cell.length_a   1.000
_cell.length_b   1.000
_cell.length_c   1.000
_cell.angle_alpha   90.00
_cell.angle_beta   90.00
_cell.angle_gamma   90.00
#
_symmetry.space_group_name_H-M   'P 1'
#
loop_
_entity.id
_entity.type
_entity.pdbx_description
1 polymer ?
#
loop_
_entity_poly.entity_id
_entity_poly.type
_entity_poly.pdbx_seq_one_letter_code
_entity_poly.pdbx_strand_id
1 'polypeptide(L)' 'MKAEELLKQFDKINTNGMQLSKRRGLLTSTWLLYQKNNFYYFFDIMDNIVFCDDYKYSKDEFLEEYKNSYFKIDCEIS' A
#
# COMPACT_ATOMS: atom_id res chain seq x y z
N MET A 1 -0.02 2.16 11.74
CA MET A 1 -0.39 0.73 11.69
C MET A 1 0.70 -0.09 11.00
N LYS A 2 0.78 -1.39 11.27
CA LYS A 2 1.67 -2.33 10.55
C LYS A 2 1.03 -2.75 9.21
N ALA A 3 1.82 -3.35 8.32
CA ALA A 3 1.36 -3.84 7.01
C ALA A 3 0.13 -4.76 7.11
N GLU A 4 0.10 -5.69 8.07
CA GLU A 4 -1.03 -6.61 8.25
C GLU A 4 -2.34 -5.88 8.60
N GLU A 5 -2.24 -4.88 9.47
CA GLU A 5 -3.40 -4.08 9.87
C GLU A 5 -3.86 -3.17 8.73
N LEU A 6 -2.92 -2.61 7.97
CA LEU A 6 -3.21 -1.84 6.76
C LEU A 6 -4.03 -2.67 5.76
N LEU A 7 -3.57 -3.88 5.40
CA LEU A 7 -4.30 -4.72 4.44
C LEU A 7 -5.68 -5.12 4.98
N LYS A 8 -5.80 -5.43 6.29
CA LYS A 8 -7.11 -5.69 6.92
C LYS A 8 -8.07 -4.50 6.87
N GLN A 9 -7.56 -3.27 6.95
CA GLN A 9 -8.39 -2.08 6.81
C GLN A 9 -8.74 -1.82 5.34
N PHE A 10 -7.76 -1.97 4.45
CA PHE A 10 -7.95 -1.85 3.01
C PHE A 10 -9.04 -2.80 2.50
N ASP A 11 -8.96 -4.10 2.83
CA ASP A 11 -9.93 -5.10 2.40
C ASP A 11 -11.36 -4.89 2.96
N LYS A 12 -11.51 -4.09 4.03
CA LYS A 12 -12.82 -3.75 4.60
C LYS A 12 -13.47 -2.54 3.94
N ILE A 13 -12.66 -1.66 3.37
CA ILE A 13 -13.12 -0.41 2.78
C ILE A 13 -13.39 -0.68 1.31
N ASN A 14 -14.62 -0.42 0.85
CA ASN A 14 -15.00 -0.57 -0.55
C ASN A 14 -14.49 0.62 -1.37
N THR A 15 -13.17 0.78 -1.46
CA THR A 15 -12.47 1.84 -2.20
C THR A 15 -11.63 1.25 -3.32
N ASN A 16 -11.39 2.04 -4.37
CA ASN A 16 -10.53 1.62 -5.49
C ASN A 16 -9.04 1.70 -5.10
N GLY A 17 -8.67 2.58 -4.17
CA GLY A 17 -7.31 2.71 -3.66
C GLY A 17 -7.19 3.61 -2.43
N MET A 18 -5.99 3.77 -1.90
CA MET A 18 -5.70 4.65 -0.76
C MET A 18 -4.36 5.35 -0.94
N GLN A 19 -4.30 6.60 -0.49
CA GLN A 19 -3.04 7.28 -0.26
C GLN A 19 -2.59 7.03 1.18
N LEU A 20 -1.33 6.65 1.34
CA LEU A 20 -0.72 6.30 2.60
C LEU A 20 0.54 7.12 2.87
N SER A 21 0.78 7.47 4.12
CA SER A 21 2.10 7.84 4.62
C SER A 21 2.81 6.59 5.11
N LYS A 22 3.98 6.27 4.53
CA LYS A 22 4.85 5.17 4.93
C LYS A 22 6.06 5.73 5.68
N ARG A 23 6.36 5.16 6.84
CA ARG A 23 7.53 5.50 7.66
C ARG A 23 8.42 4.28 7.87
N ARG A 24 9.72 4.45 7.65
CA ARG A 24 10.77 3.47 7.97
C ARG A 24 11.90 4.17 8.72
N GLY A 25 11.94 4.02 10.04
CA GLY A 25 12.85 4.79 10.90
C GLY A 25 12.46 6.27 10.93
N LEU A 26 13.36 7.14 10.46
CA LEU A 26 13.15 8.59 10.34
C LEU A 26 12.60 9.01 8.97
N LEU A 27 12.69 8.13 7.96
CA LEU A 27 12.22 8.42 6.62
C LEU A 27 10.70 8.29 6.56
N THR A 28 10.05 9.29 5.97
CA THR A 28 8.61 9.30 5.70
C THR A 28 8.40 9.64 4.23
N SER A 29 7.54 8.90 3.55
CA SER A 29 7.14 9.16 2.16
C SER A 29 5.67 8.85 1.92
N THR A 30 5.13 9.37 0.84
CA THR A 30 3.72 9.19 0.46
C THR A 30 3.60 8.16 -0.65
N TRP A 31 2.66 7.24 -0.49
CA TRP A 31 2.48 6.06 -1.34
C TRP A 31 1.01 5.89 -1.70
N LEU A 32 0.76 5.10 -2.74
CA LEU A 32 -0.56 4.70 -3.17
C LEU A 32 -0.70 3.19 -3.09
N LEU A 33 -1.81 2.71 -2.54
CA LEU A 33 -2.17 1.30 -2.47
C LEU A 33 -3.45 1.07 -3.27
N TYR A 34 -3.41 0.13 -4.20
CA TYR A 34 -4.56 -0.33 -4.98
C TYR A 34 -4.70 -1.85 -4.87
N GLN A 35 -5.88 -2.38 -5.17
CA GLN A 35 -6.09 -3.83 -5.30
C GLN A 35 -6.74 -4.16 -6.64
N LYS A 36 -6.20 -5.16 -7.34
CA LYS A 36 -6.73 -5.65 -8.61
C LYS A 36 -6.43 -7.13 -8.78
N ASN A 37 -7.43 -7.91 -9.18
CA ASN A 37 -7.31 -9.34 -9.43
C ASN A 37 -6.66 -10.12 -8.26
N ASN A 38 -7.02 -9.81 -7.01
CA ASN A 38 -6.45 -10.38 -5.78
C ASN A 38 -4.97 -10.04 -5.51
N PHE A 39 -4.39 -9.08 -6.22
CA PHE A 39 -3.05 -8.55 -5.94
C PHE A 39 -3.13 -7.11 -5.44
N TYR A 40 -2.18 -6.76 -4.59
CA TYR A 40 -1.96 -5.40 -4.13
C TYR A 40 -0.94 -4.72 -5.04
N TYR A 41 -1.21 -3.48 -5.41
CA TYR A 41 -0.29 -2.66 -6.19
C TYR A 41 0.13 -1.46 -5.37
N PHE A 42 1.44 -1.24 -5.26
CA PHE A 42 1.99 -0.24 -4.34
C PHE A 42 2.99 0.67 -5.04
N PHE A 43 2.70 1.98 -5.03
CA PHE A 43 3.43 2.98 -5.81
C PHE A 43 3.92 4.11 -4.90
N ASP A 44 5.10 4.66 -5.15
CA ASP A 44 5.44 5.97 -4.61
C ASP A 44 4.56 7.03 -5.32
N ILE A 45 4.12 8.06 -4.61
CA ILE A 45 3.24 9.08 -5.21
C ILE A 45 3.90 9.83 -6.38
N MET A 46 5.23 9.81 -6.44
CA MET A 46 6.00 10.44 -7.52
C MET A 46 6.11 9.58 -8.78
N ASP A 47 5.72 8.30 -8.72
CA ASP A 47 5.83 7.37 -9.84
C ASP A 47 4.62 7.47 -10.80
N ASN A 48 4.86 7.15 -12.08
CA ASN A 48 3.77 6.94 -13.02
C ASN A 48 3.04 5.63 -12.68
N ILE A 49 1.72 5.71 -12.49
CA ILE A 49 0.92 4.53 -12.12
C ILE A 49 0.79 3.59 -13.33
N VAL A 50 1.51 2.48 -13.28
CA VAL A 50 1.44 1.39 -14.26
C VAL A 50 1.23 0.07 -13.52
N PHE A 51 0.11 -0.59 -13.78
CA PHE A 51 -0.21 -1.89 -13.17
C PHE A 51 0.55 -3.02 -13.87
N CYS A 52 1.86 -3.14 -13.58
CA CYS A 52 2.73 -4.23 -14.03
C CYS A 52 3.26 -5.05 -12.84
N ASP A 53 3.99 -6.13 -13.12
CA ASP A 53 4.47 -7.05 -12.08
C ASP A 53 5.50 -6.40 -11.13
N ASP A 54 6.20 -5.33 -11.53
CA ASP A 54 7.18 -4.62 -10.69
C ASP A 54 6.57 -3.96 -9.44
N TYR A 55 5.28 -3.59 -9.52
CA TYR A 55 4.55 -2.93 -8.44
C TYR A 55 3.54 -3.85 -7.76
N LYS A 56 3.51 -5.13 -8.15
CA LYS A 56 2.49 -6.09 -7.79
C LYS A 56 2.99 -6.99 -6.67
N TYR A 57 2.14 -7.17 -5.67
CA TYR A 57 2.42 -7.99 -4.52
C TYR A 57 1.25 -8.92 -4.25
N SER A 58 1.54 -10.21 -4.03
CA SER A 58 0.68 -11.05 -3.21
C SER A 58 0.66 -10.52 -1.77
N LYS A 59 -0.30 -11.00 -0.97
CA LYS A 59 -0.38 -10.63 0.44
C LYS A 59 0.92 -10.95 1.19
N ASP A 60 1.46 -12.15 1.01
CA ASP A 60 2.65 -12.60 1.75
C ASP A 60 3.90 -11.80 1.35
N GLU A 61 4.06 -11.51 0.06
CA GLU A 61 5.15 -10.66 -0.44
C GLU A 61 5.06 -9.24 0.14
N PHE A 62 3.86 -8.64 0.17
CA PHE A 62 3.67 -7.31 0.74
C PHE A 62 4.00 -7.28 2.24
N LEU A 63 3.57 -8.30 2.98
CA LEU A 63 3.81 -8.38 4.41
C LEU A 63 5.29 -8.58 4.74
N GLU A 64 6.01 -9.37 3.95
CA GLU A 64 7.45 -9.60 4.14
C GLU A 64 8.27 -8.36 3.79
N GLU A 65 8.04 -7.77 2.61
CA GLU A 65 8.76 -6.57 2.12
C GLU A 65 8.59 -5.38 3.08
N TYR A 66 7.37 -5.21 3.62
CA TYR A 66 7.03 -4.06 4.45
C TYR A 66 6.89 -4.36 5.94
N LYS A 67 7.38 -5.51 6.43
CA LYS A 67 7.28 -5.90 7.85
C LYS A 67 7.83 -4.88 8.85
N ASN A 68 8.84 -4.11 8.43
CA ASN A 68 9.51 -3.09 9.24
C ASN A 68 9.02 -1.65 8.95
N SER A 69 7.96 -1.51 8.16
CA SER A 69 7.37 -0.21 7.83
C SER A 69 6.13 0.06 8.69
N TYR A 70 5.89 1.34 8.94
CA TYR A 70 4.68 1.83 9.59
C TYR A 70 3.89 2.67 8.60
N PHE A 71 2.57 2.50 8.62
CA PHE A 71 1.67 3.14 7.67
C PHE A 71 0.64 4.00 8.38
N LYS A 72 0.14 5.01 7.70
CA LYS A 72 -1.04 5.79 8.06
C LYS A 72 -1.85 6.00 6.78
N ILE A 73 -3.15 5.73 6.84
CA ILE A 73 -4.07 6.07 5.74
C ILE A 73 -4.30 7.58 5.80
N ASP A 74 -4.01 8.28 4.72
CA ASP A 74 -4.22 9.73 4.62
C ASP A 74 -5.55 10.04 3.94
N CYS A 75 -5.88 9.35 2.84
CA CYS A 75 -7.18 9.44 2.20
C CYS A 75 -7.52 8.18 1.37
N GLU A 76 -8.81 7.98 1.13
CA GLU A 76 -9.35 6.99 0.19
C GLU A 76 -9.39 7.57 -1.23
N ILE A 77 -9.21 6.72 -2.23
CA ILE A 77 -9.24 7.07 -3.65
C ILE A 77 -10.45 6.37 -4.28
N SER A 78 -11.49 7.15 -4.52
CA SER A 78 -12.79 6.73 -5.09
C SER A 78 -12.77 6.74 -6.61
#